data_AF-A0A8T5AMZ6-F1
#
_entry.id   AF-A0A8T5AMZ6-F1
#
_cell.length_a   1.000
_cell.length_b   1.000
_cell.length_c   1.000
_cell.angle_alpha   90.00
_cell.angle_beta   90.00
_cell.angle_gamma   90.00
#
_symmetry.space_group_name_H-M   'P 1'
#
loop_
_entity.id
_entity.type
_entity.pdbx_description
1 polymer ?
#
loop_
_entity_poly.entity_id
_entity_poly.type
_entity_poly.pdbx_seq_one_letter_code
_entity_poly.pdbx_strand_id
1 'polypeptide(L)'
;MTKACTPWYPTIFPEKCDGCTTYGKPRCVEYCPNSVFAFMNGKALVANPHKCVNGCTACEPICHKKAITFPKPQHIFTSPAKKDLLHKITCKKCGKTFWTNRESTLCFSCETDTSHAIQPNEPQA
;
A
#
# COMPACT_ATOMS: atom_id res chain seq x y z
N MET A 1 9.06 -20.27 11.38
CA MET A 1 8.87 -18.91 10.85
C MET A 1 7.56 -18.36 11.39
N THR A 2 7.60 -17.63 12.51
CA THR A 2 6.40 -17.00 13.08
C THR A 2 6.10 -15.73 12.30
N LYS A 3 5.28 -15.84 11.26
CA LYS A 3 4.71 -14.70 10.54
C LYS A 3 4.04 -13.81 11.59
N ALA A 4 4.52 -12.58 11.76
CA ALA A 4 3.92 -11.62 12.67
C ALA A 4 2.50 -11.28 12.16
N CYS A 5 1.50 -12.00 12.66
CA CYS A 5 0.10 -11.65 12.50
C CYS A 5 -0.18 -10.50 13.47
N THR A 6 0.15 -9.28 13.07
CA THR A 6 -0.30 -8.10 13.81
C THR A 6 -1.82 -8.11 13.83
N PRO A 7 -2.45 -8.10 15.01
CA PRO A 7 -3.90 -8.21 15.07
C PRO A 7 -4.53 -6.93 14.54
N TRP A 8 -5.45 -7.08 13.59
CA TRP A 8 -6.15 -5.98 12.95
C TRP A 8 -7.52 -5.78 13.60
N TYR A 9 -7.68 -4.69 14.34
CA TYR A 9 -8.96 -4.27 14.89
C TYR A 9 -8.92 -2.76 15.20
N PRO A 10 -10.07 -2.08 15.17
CA PRO A 10 -10.16 -0.68 15.55
C PRO A 10 -9.90 -0.50 17.05
N THR A 11 -9.37 0.65 17.44
CA THR A 11 -9.32 1.13 18.83
C THR A 11 -10.26 2.32 18.96
N ILE A 12 -11.06 2.36 20.02
CA ILE A 12 -11.96 3.50 20.32
C ILE A 12 -11.36 4.31 21.47
N PHE A 13 -11.19 5.61 21.25
CA PHE A 13 -10.80 6.56 22.28
C PHE A 13 -12.01 7.09 23.03
N PRO A 14 -12.20 6.72 24.31
CA PRO A 14 -13.38 7.13 25.09
C PRO A 14 -13.44 8.65 25.31
N GLU A 15 -12.30 9.33 25.32
CA GLU A 15 -12.19 10.80 25.45
C GLU A 15 -12.85 11.54 24.29
N LYS A 16 -12.78 10.98 23.08
CA LYS A 16 -13.37 11.57 21.86
C LYS A 16 -14.77 11.05 21.58
N CYS A 17 -15.12 9.88 22.11
CA CYS A 17 -16.42 9.27 21.89
C CYS A 17 -17.48 9.98 22.74
N ASP A 18 -18.37 10.71 22.05
CA ASP A 18 -19.55 11.38 22.63
C ASP A 18 -20.80 10.51 22.59
N GLY A 19 -20.67 9.21 22.28
CA GLY A 19 -21.80 8.30 22.21
C GLY A 19 -22.73 8.47 21.01
N CYS A 20 -22.35 9.29 20.01
CA CYS A 20 -23.24 9.68 18.93
C CYS A 20 -24.58 10.25 19.44
N THR A 21 -24.56 10.99 20.56
CA THR A 21 -25.75 11.61 21.18
C THR A 21 -26.55 12.47 20.20
N THR A 22 -25.90 13.12 19.24
CA THR A 22 -26.53 13.91 18.18
C THR A 22 -27.41 13.09 17.23
N TYR A 23 -27.09 11.82 17.03
CA TYR A 23 -27.75 10.96 16.04
C TYR A 23 -28.67 9.92 16.67
N GLY A 24 -28.80 9.91 18.00
CA GLY A 24 -29.62 8.97 18.76
C GLY A 24 -29.10 7.53 18.78
N LYS A 25 -28.28 7.13 17.80
CA LYS A 25 -27.69 5.79 17.69
C LYS A 25 -26.20 5.81 17.34
N PRO A 26 -25.43 4.82 17.82
CA PRO A 26 -24.02 4.69 17.49
C PRO A 26 -23.84 4.23 16.03
N ARG A 27 -23.52 5.18 15.14
CA ARG A 27 -23.32 4.91 13.70
C ARG A 27 -22.26 3.85 13.41
N CYS A 28 -21.21 3.76 14.23
CA CYS A 28 -20.18 2.73 14.07
C CYS A 28 -20.71 1.31 14.28
N VAL A 29 -21.69 1.14 15.18
CA VAL A 29 -22.35 -0.14 15.44
C VAL A 29 -23.32 -0.48 14.30
N GLU A 30 -24.16 0.48 13.88
CA GLU A 30 -25.11 0.25 12.77
C GLU A 30 -24.40 0.02 11.43
N TYR A 31 -23.26 0.65 11.21
CA TYR A 31 -22.50 0.52 9.96
C TYR A 31 -21.73 -0.82 9.86
N CYS A 32 -21.36 -1.44 10.98
CA CYS A 32 -20.51 -2.62 10.96
C CYS A 32 -21.36 -3.91 10.90
N PRO A 33 -21.42 -4.63 9.76
CA PRO A 33 -22.23 -5.84 9.64
C PRO A 33 -21.69 -7.01 10.49
N ASN A 34 -20.41 -6.93 10.89
CA ASN A 34 -19.73 -7.98 11.65
C ASN A 34 -19.90 -7.83 13.17
N SER A 35 -20.68 -6.85 13.63
CA SER A 35 -20.95 -6.60 15.06
C SER A 35 -19.66 -6.55 15.90
N VAL A 36 -18.64 -5.87 15.37
CA VAL A 36 -17.33 -5.65 16.04
C VAL A 36 -17.50 -4.76 17.27
N PHE A 37 -18.40 -3.78 17.17
CA PHE A 37 -18.65 -2.78 18.20
C PHE A 37 -19.86 -3.15 19.07
N ALA A 38 -19.77 -2.81 20.34
CA ALA A 38 -20.88 -2.79 21.29
C ALA A 38 -21.08 -1.36 21.83
N PHE A 39 -22.27 -1.09 22.37
CA PHE A 39 -22.59 0.19 22.97
C PHE A 39 -22.91 -0.01 24.44
N MET A 40 -22.14 0.62 25.32
CA MET A 40 -22.29 0.52 26.77
C MET A 40 -22.01 1.88 27.41
N ASN A 41 -22.78 2.25 28.43
CA ASN A 41 -22.59 3.49 29.18
C ASN A 41 -22.48 4.75 28.31
N GLY A 42 -23.28 4.80 27.23
CA GLY A 42 -23.27 5.93 26.31
C GLY A 42 -22.01 6.02 25.44
N LYS A 43 -21.17 4.99 25.36
CA LYS A 43 -19.95 4.97 24.54
C LYS A 43 -19.87 3.69 23.72
N ALA A 44 -19.21 3.78 22.57
CA ALA A 44 -18.89 2.62 21.75
C ALA A 44 -17.64 1.91 22.30
N LEU A 45 -17.66 0.58 22.30
CA LEU A 45 -16.57 -0.29 22.73
C LEU A 45 -16.34 -1.36 21.66
N VAL A 46 -15.12 -1.91 21.61
CA VAL A 46 -14.79 -3.00 20.69
C VAL A 46 -15.01 -4.32 21.42
N ALA A 47 -16.14 -4.98 21.15
CA ALA A 47 -16.52 -6.22 21.83
C ALA A 47 -15.95 -7.46 21.14
N ASN A 48 -15.90 -7.45 19.79
CA ASN A 48 -15.48 -8.60 19.00
C ASN A 48 -14.34 -8.20 18.03
N PRO A 49 -13.11 -7.96 18.52
CA PRO A 49 -12.00 -7.56 17.67
C PRO A 49 -11.69 -8.60 16.58
N HIS A 50 -11.87 -9.89 16.87
CA HIS A 50 -11.62 -10.99 15.94
C HIS A 50 -12.58 -11.04 14.74
N LYS A 51 -13.74 -10.37 14.82
CA LYS A 51 -14.69 -10.27 13.71
C LYS A 51 -14.36 -9.11 12.75
N CYS A 52 -13.35 -8.30 13.08
CA CYS A 52 -12.91 -7.23 12.21
C CYS A 52 -12.17 -7.82 11.00
N VAL A 53 -12.61 -7.47 9.79
CA VAL A 53 -11.96 -7.92 8.56
C VAL A 53 -10.63 -7.18 8.41
N ASN A 54 -9.55 -7.93 8.22
CA ASN A 54 -8.21 -7.39 8.00
C ASN A 54 -8.20 -6.38 6.83
N GLY A 55 -7.76 -5.15 7.09
CA GLY A 55 -7.71 -4.06 6.11
C GLY A 55 -9.00 -3.25 5.97
N CYS A 56 -10.11 -3.65 6.60
CA CYS A 56 -11.33 -2.85 6.59
C CYS A 56 -11.21 -1.66 7.54
N THR A 57 -11.23 -0.43 6.99
CA THR A 57 -11.20 0.85 7.74
C THR A 57 -12.49 1.65 7.58
N ALA A 58 -13.53 1.05 7.00
CA ALA A 58 -14.71 1.78 6.54
C ALA A 58 -15.49 2.48 7.66
N CYS A 59 -15.38 2.02 8.92
CA CYS A 59 -16.02 2.67 10.07
C CYS A 59 -15.25 3.89 10.61
N GLU A 60 -13.97 4.07 10.28
CA GLU A 60 -13.17 5.23 10.71
C GLU A 60 -13.76 6.58 10.26
N PRO A 61 -14.05 6.80 8.95
CA PRO A 61 -14.62 8.06 8.48
C PRO A 61 -16.07 8.29 8.92
N ILE A 62 -16.78 7.24 9.34
CA ILE A 62 -18.18 7.32 9.79
C ILE A 62 -18.29 8.02 11.15
N CYS A 63 -17.24 7.98 11.96
CA CYS A 63 -17.20 8.65 13.25
C CYS A 63 -16.92 10.16 13.06
N HIS A 64 -17.94 11.00 13.30
CA HIS A 64 -17.83 12.47 13.25
C HIS A 64 -16.76 13.02 14.19
N LYS A 65 -16.57 12.40 15.36
CA LYS A 65 -15.53 12.78 16.35
C LYS A 65 -14.16 12.18 16.06
N LYS A 66 -14.01 11.33 15.04
CA LYS A 66 -12.77 10.60 14.74
C LYS A 66 -12.20 9.89 15.98
N ALA A 67 -13.10 9.25 16.74
CA ALA A 67 -12.76 8.51 17.96
C ALA A 67 -12.23 7.10 17.66
N ILE A 68 -12.37 6.62 16.42
CA ILE A 68 -11.93 5.31 15.96
C ILE A 68 -10.57 5.45 15.29
N THR A 69 -9.63 4.56 15.58
CA THR A 69 -8.32 4.53 14.95
C THR A 69 -7.90 3.10 14.67
N PHE A 70 -7.28 2.86 13.52
CA PHE A 70 -6.75 1.56 13.15
C PHE A 70 -5.24 1.47 13.36
N PRO A 71 -4.70 0.26 13.57
CA PRO A 71 -3.26 0.05 13.51
C PRO A 71 -2.77 0.50 12.14
N LYS A 72 -1.90 1.52 12.11
CA LYS A 72 -1.25 1.91 10.87
C LYS A 72 -0.41 0.71 10.40
N PRO A 73 -0.45 0.35 9.11
CA PRO A 73 0.59 -0.48 8.55
C PRO A 73 1.90 0.18 8.95
N GLN A 74 2.73 -0.53 9.70
CA GLN A 74 4.07 -0.05 9.96
C GLN A 74 4.72 -0.01 8.58
N HIS A 75 4.74 1.18 7.98
CA HIS A 75 5.61 1.47 6.86
C HIS A 75 6.99 1.27 7.46
N ILE A 76 7.53 0.07 7.30
CA ILE A 76 8.96 -0.11 7.39
C ILE A 76 9.46 0.89 6.36
N PHE A 77 10.05 1.98 6.83
CA PHE A 77 10.75 2.92 5.98
C PHE A 77 11.94 2.15 5.40
N THR A 78 11.71 1.30 4.41
CA THR A 78 12.73 0.99 3.44
C THR A 78 12.79 2.21 2.55
N SER A 79 13.57 3.20 2.95
CA SER A 79 13.90 4.33 2.11
C SER A 79 15.36 4.69 2.34
N PRO A 80 16.14 4.99 1.28
CA PRO A 80 15.65 5.55 0.02
C PRO A 80 15.91 4.66 -1.19
N ALA A 81 15.15 4.90 -2.27
CA ALA A 81 15.60 4.53 -3.62
C ALA A 81 17.05 5.00 -3.78
N LYS A 82 17.95 4.08 -4.12
CA LYS A 82 19.36 4.41 -4.35
C LYS A 82 19.43 5.52 -5.39
N LYS A 83 20.13 6.61 -5.08
CA LYS A 83 20.35 7.75 -5.98
C LYS A 83 21.09 7.36 -7.29
N ASP A 84 21.59 6.13 -7.38
CA ASP A 84 22.34 5.57 -8.52
C ASP A 84 21.53 4.63 -9.42
N LEU A 85 20.20 4.58 -9.30
CA LEU A 85 19.42 3.68 -10.17
C LEU A 85 19.43 4.11 -11.65
N LEU A 86 19.68 5.39 -11.94
CA LEU A 86 19.76 5.90 -13.30
C LEU A 86 21.08 6.64 -13.50
N HIS A 87 21.80 6.26 -14.55
CA HIS A 87 23.01 6.94 -14.98
C HIS A 87 22.84 7.50 -16.39
N LYS A 88 23.52 8.61 -16.65
CA LYS A 88 23.49 9.31 -17.93
C LYS A 88 24.52 8.70 -18.88
N ILE A 89 24.07 8.25 -20.04
CA ILE A 89 24.90 7.59 -21.06
C ILE A 89 24.72 8.30 -22.39
N THR A 90 25.80 8.38 -23.17
CA THR A 90 25.77 8.86 -24.55
C THR A 90 25.80 7.66 -25.50
N CYS A 91 24.79 7.53 -26.36
CA CYS A 91 24.70 6.46 -27.35
C CYS A 91 25.87 6.56 -28.34
N LYS A 92 26.66 5.49 -28.48
CA LYS A 92 27.76 5.45 -29.45
C LYS A 92 27.32 5.51 -30.91
N LYS A 93 26.08 5.07 -31.22
CA LYS A 93 25.57 4.99 -32.61
C LYS A 93 24.97 6.32 -33.10
N CYS A 94 24.13 6.98 -32.28
CA CYS A 94 23.42 8.19 -32.69
C CYS A 94 23.78 9.45 -31.89
N GLY A 95 24.72 9.35 -30.94
CA GLY A 95 25.18 10.48 -30.12
C GLY A 95 24.16 11.00 -29.10
N LYS A 96 22.93 10.47 -29.07
CA LYS A 96 21.90 10.91 -28.13
C LYS A 96 22.29 10.57 -26.70
N THR A 97 22.13 11.53 -25.80
CA THR A 97 22.36 11.34 -24.38
C THR A 97 21.04 11.00 -23.69
N PHE A 98 21.02 9.93 -22.89
CA PHE A 98 19.82 9.41 -22.24
C PHE A 98 20.12 8.89 -20.83
N TRP A 99 19.09 8.78 -20.00
CA TRP A 99 19.18 8.22 -18.66
C TRP A 99 18.63 6.81 -18.69
N THR A 100 19.37 5.84 -18.16
CA THR A 100 18.92 4.45 -18.08
C THR A 100 19.48 3.78 -16.84
N ASN A 101 18.81 2.70 -16.42
CA ASN A 101 19.30 1.76 -15.41
C ASN A 101 19.97 0.51 -16.04
N ARG A 102 20.03 0.46 -17.38
CA ARG A 102 20.62 -0.64 -18.14
C ARG A 102 22.09 -0.36 -18.42
N GLU A 103 22.94 -1.38 -18.26
CA GLU A 103 24.35 -1.36 -18.65
C GLU A 103 24.52 -1.43 -20.19
N SER A 104 24.05 -0.41 -20.91
CA SER A 104 24.19 -0.34 -22.37
C SER A 104 24.73 0.99 -22.84
N THR A 105 25.66 0.93 -23.79
CA THR A 105 26.22 2.12 -24.47
C THR A 105 25.43 2.54 -25.70
N LEU A 106 24.29 1.90 -25.98
CA LEU A 106 23.39 2.20 -27.10
C LEU A 106 22.02 2.62 -26.56
N CYS A 107 21.36 3.59 -27.23
CA CYS A 107 19.99 3.92 -26.89
C CYS A 107 19.04 2.81 -27.37
N PHE A 108 17.85 2.74 -26.75
CA PHE A 108 16.85 1.70 -27.02
C PHE A 108 16.54 1.53 -28.51
N SER A 109 16.36 2.62 -29.26
CA SER A 109 16.11 2.58 -30.70
C SER A 109 17.30 2.00 -31.49
N CYS A 110 18.52 2.33 -31.10
CA CYS A 110 19.72 1.85 -31.78
C CYS A 110 20.03 0.38 -31.50
N GLU A 111 19.65 -0.13 -30.32
CA GLU A 111 19.69 -1.55 -29.99
C GLU A 111 18.70 -2.35 -30.84
N THR A 112 17.46 -1.86 -30.99
CA THR A 112 16.42 -2.57 -31.75
C THR A 112 16.72 -2.66 -33.26
N ASP A 113 17.47 -1.71 -33.81
CA ASP A 113 17.94 -1.71 -35.21
C ASP A 113 18.91 -2.86 -35.54
N THR A 114 19.54 -3.49 -34.55
CA THR A 114 20.48 -4.62 -34.76
C THR A 114 19.74 -5.97 -34.84
N SER A 115 18.41 -5.97 -34.98
CA SER A 115 17.61 -7.19 -35.14
C SER A 115 17.52 -7.69 -36.61
N HIS A 116 18.30 -7.11 -37.53
CA HIS A 116 18.43 -7.59 -38.91
C HIS A 116 19.86 -7.98 -39.31
N ALA A 117 20.72 -8.33 -38.35
CA ALA A 117 21.92 -9.10 -38.65
C ALA A 117 21.57 -10.60 -38.66
N ILE A 118 21.24 -11.06 -39.87
CA ILE A 118 21.28 -12.44 -40.39
C ILE A 118 22.11 -13.39 -39.51
N GLN A 119 21.52 -14.50 -39.08
CA GLN A 119 22.29 -15.69 -38.70
C GLN A 119 22.71 -16.41 -39.99
N PRO A 120 24.01 -16.49 -40.35
CA PRO A 120 24.42 -17.43 -41.37
C PRO A 120 24.42 -18.85 -40.78
N ASN A 121 23.55 -19.68 -41.34
CA ASN A 121 23.50 -21.14 -41.32
C ASN A 121 24.71 -21.86 -40.71
N GLU A 122 24.48 -22.62 -39.64
CA GLU A 122 25.35 -23.72 -39.21
C GLU A 122 24.82 -25.03 -39.84
N PRO A 123 25.59 -25.74 -40.69
CA PRO A 123 25.19 -27.04 -41.20
C PRO A 123 25.39 -28.12 -40.13
N GLN A 124 24.31 -28.78 -39.73
CA GLN A 124 24.38 -29.94 -38.84
C GLN A 124 24.96 -31.13 -39.61
N ALA A 125 26.10 -31.62 -39.12
CA ALA A 125 26.77 -32.86 -39.52
C ALA A 125 26.08 -34.10 -38.95
#